data_AF-A0A7Y7BAX9-F1
#
_entry.id   AF-A0A7Y7BAX9-F1
#
_cell.length_a   1.000
_cell.length_b   1.000
_cell.length_c   1.000
_cell.angle_alpha   90.00
_cell.angle_beta   90.00
_cell.angle_gamma   90.00
#
_symmetry.space_group_name_H-M   'P 1'
#
loop_
_entity.id
_entity.type
_entity.pdbx_description
1 polymer ?
#
loop_
_entity_poly.entity_id
_entity_poly.type
_entity_poly.pdbx_seq_one_letter_code
_entity_poly.pdbx_strand_id
1 'polypeptide(L)' 'MAEYRRPEDPLAAYERRRLAPLGEVRRHRPWHGGGSHVRPGEPRVLLEWDGFAYQVAGIAPDLPAARAWASEAVPRQEFQ' A
#
# COMPACT_ATOMS: atom_id res chain seq x y z
N MET A 1 18.23 -2.29 -10.26
CA MET A 1 19.43 -2.80 -9.58
C MET A 1 19.32 -2.39 -8.11
N ALA A 2 18.72 -3.22 -7.26
CA ALA A 2 18.63 -2.92 -5.83
C ALA A 2 19.97 -3.24 -5.18
N GLU A 3 20.62 -2.21 -4.65
CA GLU A 3 21.95 -2.31 -4.07
C GLU A 3 21.90 -3.18 -2.81
N TYR A 4 22.86 -4.11 -2.74
CA TYR A 4 22.96 -5.13 -1.71
C TYR A 4 23.26 -4.49 -0.35
N ARG A 5 22.27 -4.55 0.55
CA ARG A 5 22.31 -4.02 1.92
C ARG A 5 23.52 -4.56 2.69
N ARG A 6 24.52 -3.72 2.93
CA ARG A 6 25.67 -4.08 3.78
C ARG A 6 25.33 -3.92 5.26
N PRO A 7 25.85 -4.78 6.15
CA PRO A 7 25.61 -4.70 7.59
C PRO A 7 26.16 -3.41 8.24
N GLU A 8 27.04 -2.70 7.54
CA GLU A 8 27.64 -1.43 7.95
C GLU A 8 26.86 -0.19 7.49
N ASP A 9 25.71 -0.35 6.81
CA ASP A 9 24.91 0.78 6.35
C ASP A 9 24.30 1.55 7.54
N PRO A 10 24.80 2.77 7.85
CA PRO A 10 24.31 3.54 8.99
C PRO A 10 22.86 3.98 8.82
N LEU A 11 22.33 3.97 7.59
CA LEU A 11 20.96 4.37 7.29
C LEU A 11 19.98 3.20 7.35
N ALA A 12 20.45 1.96 7.49
CA ALA A 12 19.59 0.77 7.45
C ALA A 12 18.47 0.78 8.50
N ALA A 13 18.70 1.40 9.67
CA ALA A 13 17.66 1.57 10.69
C ALA A 13 16.64 2.66 10.33
N TYR A 14 17.10 3.72 9.66
CA TYR A 14 16.25 4.80 9.17
C TYR A 14 15.37 4.33 8.00
N GLU A 15 15.94 3.65 7.02
CA GLU A 15 15.22 3.12 5.86
C GLU A 15 14.14 2.10 6.26
N ARG A 16 14.40 1.27 7.28
CA ARG A 16 13.39 0.35 7.83
C ARG A 16 12.13 1.06 8.29
N ARG A 17 12.24 2.27 8.85
CA ARG A 17 11.09 3.05 9.33
C ARG A 17 10.27 3.64 8.18
N ARG A 18 10.85 3.72 6.98
CA ARG A 18 10.16 4.21 5.78
C ARG A 18 9.45 3.12 4.99
N LEU A 19 9.66 1.85 5.34
CA LEU A 19 8.89 0.76 4.76
C LEU A 19 7.43 0.86 5.21
N ALA A 20 6.52 0.63 4.27
CA ALA A 20 5.11 0.58 4.59
C ALA A 20 4.84 -0.52 5.64
N PRO A 21 3.89 -0.32 6.57
CA PRO A 21 3.43 -1.38 7.44
C PRO A 21 3.02 -2.60 6.61
N LEU A 22 3.56 -3.79 6.94
CA LEU A 22 3.36 -5.05 6.23
C LEU A 22 3.87 -5.08 4.78
N GLY A 23 4.61 -4.07 4.33
CA GLY A 23 5.09 -3.96 2.94
C GLY A 23 4.02 -3.54 1.93
N GLU A 24 2.79 -3.22 2.37
CA GLU A 24 1.71 -2.79 1.49
C GLU A 24 1.81 -1.28 1.20
N VAL A 25 2.28 -0.90 0.02
CA VAL A 25 2.41 0.53 -0.36
C VAL A 25 1.05 1.16 -0.69
N ARG A 26 0.10 0.35 -1.17
CA ARG A 26 -1.26 0.80 -1.52
C ARG A 26 -2.30 -0.02 -0.78
N ARG A 27 -3.25 0.65 -0.17
CA ARG A 27 -4.41 0.02 0.50
C ARG A 27 -5.68 0.83 0.29
N HIS A 28 -6.83 0.21 0.54
CA HIS A 28 -8.11 0.88 0.43
C HIS A 28 -8.98 0.63 1.67
N ARG A 29 -9.88 1.57 1.98
CA ARG A 29 -10.91 1.38 3.02
C ARG A 29 -12.30 1.80 2.53
N PRO A 30 -13.38 1.17 3.00
CA PRO A 30 -14.73 1.66 2.78
C PRO A 30 -14.88 3.11 3.25
N TRP A 31 -15.62 3.92 2.50
CA TRP A 31 -15.82 5.34 2.80
C TRP A 31 -16.42 5.58 4.19
N HIS A 32 -17.40 4.79 4.59
CA HIS A 32 -18.06 4.86 5.90
C HIS A 32 -17.45 3.93 6.97
N GLY A 33 -16.32 3.29 6.67
CA GLY A 33 -15.69 2.30 7.54
C GLY A 33 -16.38 0.93 7.53
N GLY A 34 -15.97 0.05 8.44
CA GLY A 34 -16.47 -1.33 8.53
C GLY A 34 -15.67 -2.35 7.70
N GLY A 35 -16.18 -3.58 7.65
CA GLY A 35 -15.49 -4.69 6.98
C GLY A 35 -15.43 -4.49 5.46
N SER A 36 -14.24 -4.64 4.88
CA SER A 36 -14.00 -4.48 3.45
C SER A 36 -14.83 -5.38 2.52
N HIS A 37 -15.49 -6.42 3.02
CA HIS A 37 -16.35 -7.30 2.21
C HIS A 37 -17.85 -6.97 2.32
N VAL A 38 -18.23 -6.10 3.27
CA VAL A 38 -19.65 -5.92 3.65
C VAL A 38 -20.42 -5.13 2.59
N ARG A 39 -19.74 -4.27 1.81
CA ARG A 39 -20.36 -3.41 0.79
C ARG A 39 -19.45 -3.28 -0.43
N PRO A 40 -19.59 -4.17 -1.43
CA PRO A 40 -18.72 -4.16 -2.59
C PRO A 40 -18.96 -2.95 -3.51
N GLY A 41 -20.17 -2.41 -3.59
CA GLY A 41 -20.50 -1.22 -4.41
C GLY A 41 -20.33 0.12 -3.69
N GLU A 42 -19.84 0.14 -2.45
CA GLU A 42 -19.56 1.40 -1.75
C GLU A 42 -18.23 1.99 -2.24
N PRO A 43 -18.16 3.32 -2.46
CA PRO A 43 -16.91 4.00 -2.75
C PRO A 43 -15.84 3.72 -1.70
N ARG A 44 -14.58 3.74 -2.15
CA ARG A 44 -13.43 3.46 -1.29
C ARG A 44 -12.41 4.57 -1.34
N VAL A 45 -11.92 4.94 -0.17
CA VAL A 45 -10.76 5.81 -0.06
C VAL A 45 -9.52 5.01 -0.40
N LEU A 46 -8.76 5.48 -1.38
CA LEU A 46 -7.48 4.93 -1.79
C LEU A 46 -6.38 5.61 -0.97
N LEU A 47 -5.47 4.80 -0.41
CA LEU A 47 -4.45 5.24 0.52
C LEU A 47 -3.08 4.74 0.07
N GLU A 48 -2.17 5.66 -0.22
CA GLU A 48 -0.79 5.35 -0.63
C GLU A 48 0.20 5.76 0.47
N TRP A 49 1.19 4.91 0.70
CA TRP A 49 2.26 5.15 1.66
C TRP A 49 3.34 6.08 1.09
N ASP A 50 3.57 7.21 1.74
CA ASP A 50 4.57 8.21 1.30
C ASP A 50 5.99 8.00 1.88
N GLY A 51 6.18 6.92 2.64
CA GLY A 51 7.40 6.68 3.42
C GLY A 51 7.29 7.06 4.90
N PHE A 52 6.15 7.59 5.35
CA PHE A 52 5.92 8.02 6.73
C PHE A 52 4.49 7.74 7.21
N ALA A 53 3.49 8.01 6.36
CA ALA A 53 2.09 7.82 6.64
C ALA A 53 1.32 7.43 5.36
N TYR A 54 0.09 6.94 5.54
CA TYR A 54 -0.81 6.71 4.43
C TYR A 54 -1.56 8.00 4.09
N GLN A 55 -1.35 8.50 2.88
CA GLN A 55 -2.02 9.68 2.33
C GLN A 55 -3.19 9.26 1.46
N VAL A 56 -4.19 10.14 1.35
CA VAL A 56 -5.31 9.94 0.41
C VAL A 56 -4.81 10.12 -1.01
N ALA A 57 -4.81 9.03 -1.78
CA ALA A 57 -4.44 9.03 -3.19
C ALA A 57 -5.64 9.28 -4.12
N GLY A 58 -6.86 9.06 -3.61
CA GLY A 58 -8.09 9.27 -4.36
C GLY A 58 -9.27 8.48 -3.83
N ILE A 59 -10.30 8.35 -4.67
CA ILE A 59 -11.52 7.61 -4.38
C ILE A 59 -11.79 6.66 -5.55
N ALA A 60 -11.99 5.38 -5.25
CA ALA A 60 -12.52 4.41 -6.21
C ALA A 60 -14.04 4.31 -6.07
N PRO A 61 -14.78 4.09 -7.18
CA PRO A 61 -16.23 3.99 -7.15
C PRO A 61 -16.73 2.76 -6.39
N ASP A 62 -15.94 1.68 -6.35
CA ASP A 62 -16.33 0.40 -5.77
C ASP A 62 -15.11 -0.46 -5.32
N LEU A 63 -15.40 -1.63 -4.75
CA LEU A 63 -14.39 -2.60 -4.33
C LEU A 63 -13.55 -3.16 -5.50
N PRO A 64 -14.13 -3.59 -6.65
CA PRO A 64 -13.35 -4.02 -7.80
C PRO A 64 -12.31 -2.98 -8.27
N ALA A 65 -12.70 -1.73 -8.46
CA ALA A 65 -11.80 -0.66 -8.90
C ALA A 65 -10.70 -0.39 -7.85
N ALA A 66 -11.05 -0.40 -6.56
CA ALA A 66 -10.07 -0.23 -5.50
C ALA A 66 -9.05 -1.38 -5.43
N ARG A 67 -9.50 -2.62 -5.67
CA ARG A 67 -8.63 -3.81 -5.72
C ARG A 67 -7.69 -3.76 -6.92
N ALA A 68 -8.17 -3.33 -8.08
CA ALA A 68 -7.35 -3.14 -9.28
C ALA A 68 -6.21 -2.15 -8.98
N TRP A 69 -6.56 -0.97 -8.47
CA TRP A 69 -5.59 0.06 -8.10
C TRP A 69 -4.55 -0.39 -7.06
N ALA A 70 -4.97 -1.14 -6.03
CA ALA A 70 -4.06 -1.68 -5.02
C ALA A 70 -3.12 -2.74 -5.61
N SER A 71 -3.63 -3.57 -6.53
CA SER A 71 -2.84 -4.61 -7.21
C SER A 71 -1.83 -4.04 -8.21
N GLU A 72 -2.13 -2.90 -8.84
CA GLU A 72 -1.22 -2.23 -9.79
C GLU A 72 0.09 -1.73 -9.16
N ALA A 73 0.12 -1.47 -7.84
CA ALA A 73 1.35 -1.07 -7.14
C ALA A 73 2.27 -2.22 -6.80
N VAL A 74 1.82 -3.46 -6.95
CA VAL A 74 2.68 -4.62 -6.76
C VAL A 74 3.32 -4.88 -8.14
N PRO A 75 4.58 -4.46 -8.42
CA PRO A 75 5.32 -5.21 -9.42
C PRO A 75 5.28 -6.65 -8.93
N ARG A 76 4.70 -7.55 -9.72
CA ARG A 76 4.69 -8.99 -9.45
C ARG A 76 6.08 -9.36 -8.95
N GLN A 77 6.24 -9.55 -7.65
CA GLN A 77 7.45 -10.13 -7.11
C GLN A 77 7.34 -11.59 -7.49
N GLU A 78 8.00 -11.95 -8.59
CA GLU A 78 8.24 -13.34 -8.92
C GLU A 78 9.08 -13.91 -7.77
N PHE A 79 8.42 -14.64 -6.87
CA PHE A 79 9.10 -15.56 -5.99
C PHE A 79 9.63 -16.69 -6.88
N GLN A 80 10.93 -16.67 -7.17
CA GLN A 80 11.69 -17.85 -7.59
C GLN A 80 12.24 -18.57 -6.37
#